data_AF-A0AAU8X6N8-F1
#
_entry.id   AF-A0AAU8X6N8-F1
#
_cell.length_a   1.000
_cell.length_b   1.000
_cell.length_c   1.000
_cell.angle_alpha   90.00
_cell.angle_beta   90.00
_cell.angle_gamma   90.00
#
_symmetry.space_group_name_H-M   'P 1'
#
loop_
_entity.id
_entity.type
_entity.pdbx_description
1 polymer ?
#
loop_
_entity_poly.entity_id
_entity_poly.type
_entity_poly.pdbx_seq_one_letter_code
_entity_poly.pdbx_strand_id
1 'polypeptide(L)' 'MNLPSDKSHLTALDILIELRGWLEDNIQMQAEPAIVAYLPNGYQLTQADCIEAIDALLHQLRHWPTQQEIRAM' A
#
# COMPACT_ATOMS: atom_id res chain seq x y z
N MET A 1 -22.96 -20.37 20.92
CA MET A 1 -22.34 -19.37 20.03
C MET A 1 -21.03 -19.95 19.53
N ASN A 2 -21.00 -20.40 18.28
CA ASN A 2 -19.75 -20.72 17.60
C ASN A 2 -19.21 -19.41 17.06
N LEU A 3 -18.11 -18.90 17.63
CA LEU A 3 -17.33 -17.86 17.00
C LEU A 3 -16.78 -18.46 15.71
N PRO A 4 -17.05 -17.91 14.52
CA PRO A 4 -16.30 -18.33 13.35
C PRO A 4 -14.84 -18.12 13.68
N SER A 5 -14.01 -19.12 13.36
CA SER A 5 -12.55 -19.03 13.45
C SER A 5 -12.06 -18.03 12.41
N ASP A 6 -12.40 -16.76 12.58
CA ASP A 6 -12.13 -15.68 11.66
C ASP A 6 -10.72 -15.15 11.93
N LYS A 7 -9.74 -16.03 11.73
CA LYS A 7 -8.37 -15.64 11.45
C LYS A 7 -8.27 -15.44 9.94
N SER A 8 -9.06 -14.54 9.39
CA SER A 8 -8.77 -13.91 8.10
C SER A 8 -7.51 -13.07 8.31
N HIS A 9 -6.36 -13.73 8.34
CA HIS A 9 -5.06 -13.05 8.39
C HIS A 9 -4.97 -12.22 7.11
N LEU A 10 -5.22 -10.92 7.23
CA LEU A 10 -5.01 -9.97 6.15
C LEU A 10 -3.58 -10.18 5.65
N THR A 11 -3.45 -10.53 4.37
CA THR A 11 -2.14 -10.63 3.76
C THR A 11 -1.56 -9.22 3.61
N ALA A 12 -0.24 -9.12 3.45
CA ALA A 12 0.38 -7.83 3.15
C ALA A 12 -0.23 -7.18 1.89
N LEU A 13 -0.68 -8.01 0.94
CA LEU A 13 -1.37 -7.54 -0.27
C LEU A 13 -2.72 -6.90 0.05
N ASP A 14 -3.54 -7.54 0.89
CA ASP A 14 -4.86 -7.02 1.28
C ASP A 14 -4.72 -5.68 2.02
N ILE A 15 -3.76 -5.59 2.94
CA ILE A 15 -3.48 -4.36 3.70
C ILE A 15 -3.07 -3.21 2.77
N LEU A 16 -2.20 -3.48 1.79
CA LEU A 16 -1.73 -2.48 0.85
C LEU A 16 -2.85 -1.99 -0.08
N ILE A 17 -3.76 -2.89 -0.49
CA ILE A 17 -4.92 -2.52 -1.32
C ILE A 17 -5.87 -1.62 -0.53
N GLU A 18 -6.21 -1.98 0.71
CA GLU A 18 -7.09 -1.17 1.57
C GLU A 18 -6.47 0.20 1.88
N LEU A 19 -5.17 0.24 2.20
CA LEU A 19 -4.46 1.48 2.45
C LEU A 19 -4.43 2.40 1.21
N ARG A 20 -4.26 1.82 0.01
CA ARG A 20 -4.31 2.57 -1.25
C ARG A 20 -5.67 3.23 -1.45
N GLY A 21 -6.76 2.47 -1.30
CA GLY A 21 -8.12 2.99 -1.46
C GLY A 21 -8.44 4.10 -0.46
N TRP A 22 -8.05 3.89 0.81
CA TRP A 22 -8.21 4.92 1.84
C TRP A 22 -7.48 6.21 1.49
N LEU A 23 -6.25 6.15 0.97
CA LEU A 23 -5.49 7.33 0.56
C LEU A 23 -6.13 8.06 -0.62
N GLU A 24 -6.63 7.34 -1.63
CA GLU A 24 -7.34 7.94 -2.77
C GLU A 24 -8.61 8.69 -2.32
N ASP A 25 -9.40 8.07 -1.44
CA ASP A 25 -10.60 8.69 -0.89
C ASP A 25 -10.25 9.96 -0.09
N ASN A 26 -9.17 9.93 0.69
CA ASN A 26 -8.71 11.11 1.43
C ASN A 26 -8.30 12.25 0.51
N ILE A 27 -7.62 11.97 -0.62
CA ILE A 27 -7.27 13.01 -1.60
C ILE A 27 -8.53 13.65 -2.19
N GLN A 28 -9.55 12.85 -2.53
CA GLN A 28 -10.81 13.37 -3.09
C GLN A 28 -11.58 14.25 -2.10
N MET A 29 -11.41 13.99 -0.80
CA MET A 29 -12.05 14.76 0.27
C MET A 29 -11.29 16.02 0.67
N GLN A 30 -10.04 16.19 0.24
CA GLN A 30 -9.20 17.31 0.62
C GLN A 30 -9.11 18.38 -0.48
N ALA A 31 -9.08 19.65 -0.06
CA ALA A 31 -8.93 20.79 -0.98
C ALA A 31 -7.48 21.04 -1.38
N GLU A 32 -6.51 20.56 -0.60
CA GLU A 32 -5.07 20.69 -0.84
C GLU A 32 -4.38 19.35 -0.57
N PRO A 33 -3.23 19.06 -1.21
CA PRO A 33 -2.49 17.82 -0.97
C PRO A 33 -2.03 17.71 0.49
N ALA A 34 -2.46 16.67 1.21
CA ALA A 34 -1.96 16.42 2.57
C ALA A 34 -0.47 16.06 2.56
N ILE A 35 0.31 16.86 3.28
CA ILE A 35 1.70 16.54 3.63
C ILE A 35 1.66 15.49 4.74
N VAL A 36 2.22 14.32 4.43
CA VAL A 36 2.34 13.18 5.34
C VAL A 36 3.60 13.30 6.20
N ALA A 37 4.71 13.79 5.63
CA ALA A 37 5.96 13.99 6.37
C ALA A 37 6.87 15.03 5.73
N TYR A 38 7.72 15.66 6.54
CA TYR A 38 8.82 16.48 6.06
C TYR A 38 10.11 15.67 6.16
N LEU A 39 10.75 15.44 5.01
CA LEU A 39 12.01 14.70 4.95
C LEU A 39 13.21 15.64 5.22
N PRO A 40 14.33 15.12 5.76
CA PRO A 40 15.52 15.93 6.10
C PRO A 40 16.14 16.68 4.91
N ASN A 41 15.86 16.25 3.68
CA ASN A 41 16.32 16.89 2.44
C ASN A 41 15.42 18.06 2.00
N GLY A 42 14.42 18.43 2.81
CA GLY A 42 13.45 19.49 2.48
C GLY A 42 12.29 19.02 1.59
N TYR A 43 12.25 17.74 1.21
CA TYR A 43 11.13 17.17 0.47
C TYR A 43 9.90 17.02 1.38
N GLN A 44 8.75 17.42 0.87
CA GLN A 44 7.46 17.18 1.52
C GLN A 44 6.86 15.91 0.94
N LEU A 45 6.85 14.85 1.73
CA LEU A 45 6.18 13.61 1.37
C LEU A 45 4.67 13.86 1.41
N THR A 46 4.01 13.71 0.27
CA THR A 46 2.57 13.91 0.10
C THR A 46 1.81 12.57 0.12
N GLN A 47 0.49 12.63 0.24
CA GLN A 47 -0.35 11.44 0.05
C GLN A 47 -0.20 10.81 -1.35
N ALA A 48 0.05 11.61 -2.39
CA ALA A 48 0.27 11.10 -3.74
C ALA A 48 1.56 10.26 -3.81
N ASP A 49 2.64 10.71 -3.15
CA ASP A 49 3.89 9.95 -3.04
C ASP A 49 3.67 8.61 -2.34
N CYS A 50 2.83 8.59 -1.29
CA CYS A 50 2.47 7.36 -0.59
C CYS A 50 1.69 6.39 -1.49
N ILE A 51 0.76 6.87 -2.30
CA ILE A 51 0.02 6.04 -3.26
C ILE A 51 0.98 5.45 -4.29
N GLU A 52 1.90 6.24 -4.84
CA GLU A 52 2.88 5.76 -5.81
C GLU A 52 3.79 4.67 -5.22
N ALA A 53 4.24 4.86 -3.97
CA ALA A 53 5.03 3.85 -3.27
C ALA A 53 4.25 2.54 -3.05
N ILE A 54 2.96 2.64 -2.70
CA ILE A 54 2.09 1.47 -2.54
C ILE A 54 1.87 0.77 -3.88
N ASP A 55 1.64 1.50 -4.97
CA ASP A 55 1.50 0.94 -6.31
C ASP A 55 2.76 0.20 -6.75
N ALA A 56 3.94 0.75 -6.46
CA ALA A 56 5.22 0.08 -6.73
C ALA A 56 5.36 -1.22 -5.93
N LEU A 57 4.96 -1.22 -4.65
CA LEU A 57 4.97 -2.43 -3.80
C LEU A 57 3.97 -3.48 -4.28
N LEU A 58 2.76 -3.09 -4.64
CA LEU A 58 1.74 -3.97 -5.20
C LEU A 58 2.22 -4.61 -6.51
N HIS A 59 2.90 -3.83 -7.36
CA HIS A 59 3.51 -4.34 -8.59
C HIS A 59 4.61 -5.37 -8.29
N GLN A 60 5.51 -5.07 -7.34
CA GLN A 60 6.56 -6.00 -6.93
C GLN A 60 6.00 -7.31 -6.38
N LEU A 61 5.00 -7.24 -5.50
CA LEU A 61 4.35 -8.42 -4.91
C LEU A 61 3.63 -9.27 -5.96
N ARG A 62 3.08 -8.65 -7.01
CA ARG A 62 2.46 -9.37 -8.14
C ARG A 62 3.48 -10.12 -9.01
N HIS A 63 4.70 -9.60 -9.16
CA HIS A 63 5.78 -10.25 -9.92
C HIS A 63 6.72 -11.13 -9.08
N TRP A 64 6.57 -11.09 -7.75
CA TRP A 64 7.34 -11.90 -6.82
C TRP A 64 7.26 -13.42 -7.08
N PRO A 65 6.09 -14.03 -7.37
CA PRO A 65 6.03 -15.47 -7.63
C PRO A 65 6.87 -15.86 -8.86
N THR A 66 6.86 -15.03 -9.90
CA THR A 66 7.58 -15.28 -11.16
C THR A 66 9.09 -15.25 -10.98
N GLN A 67 9.60 -14.37 -10.10
CA GLN A 67 11.04 -14.27 -9.80
C GLN A 67 11.55 -15.40 -8.91
N GLN A 68 10.72 -15.93 -8.01
CA GLN A 68 11.09 -17.04 -7.13
C GLN A 68 11.11 -18.39 -7.88
N GLU A 69 10.20 -18.60 -8.84
CA GLU A 69 10.23 -19.75 -9.75
C GLU A 69 11.46 -19.74 -10.67
N ILE A 70 11.84 -18.58 -11.23
CA ILE A 70 13.04 -18.46 -12.08
C ILE A 70 14.33 -18.69 -11.28
N ARG A 71 14.40 -18.30 -10.01
CA ARG A 71 15.57 -18.55 -9.14
C ARG A 71 15.68 -20.00 -8.66
N ALA A 72 14.64 -20.80 -8.81
CA ALA A 72 14.60 -22.19 -8.40
C ALA A 72 14.89 -23.19 -9.55
N MET A 73 15.07 -22.69 -10.79
CA MET A 73 15.51 -23.46 -11.96
C MET A 73 17.00 -23.25 -12.22
#